data_AF-A0A1J4VLB0-F1
#
_entry.id   AF-A0A1J4VLB0-F1
#
_cell.length_a   1.000
_cell.length_b   1.000
_cell.length_c   1.000
_cell.angle_alpha   90.00
_cell.angle_beta   90.00
_cell.angle_gamma   90.00
#
_symmetry.space_group_name_H-M   'P 1'
#
loop_
_entity.id
_entity.type
_entity.pdbx_description
1 polymer ?
#
loop_
_entity_poly.entity_id
_entity_poly.type
_entity_poly.pdbx_seq_one_letter_code
_entity_poly.pdbx_strand_id
1 'polypeptide(L)'
;MSDFAESISSLYAGLNEKTSFLRKKIGRPLTLTEKILATHVTDLKNQDFKRGESYLSLQPDRVAMQDATAQMALLQFMQAGRNSAAVPSTVHCDHLIQARTGAADDMQNALEANKEVYDFLRTACERYINVSVVDS
;
A
#
# COMPACT_ATOMS: atom_id res chain seq x y z
N MET A 1 1.49 11.06 13.44
CA MET A 1 0.01 11.11 13.27
C MET A 1 -0.46 12.38 12.55
N SER A 2 0.23 13.53 12.68
CA SER A 2 -0.06 14.76 11.91
C SER A 2 0.05 14.59 10.40
N ASP A 3 1.13 13.97 9.91
CA ASP A 3 1.46 13.95 8.48
C ASP A 3 0.46 13.15 7.62
N PHE A 4 -0.15 12.10 8.19
CA PHE A 4 -1.15 11.30 7.47
C PHE A 4 -2.48 12.06 7.32
N ALA A 5 -2.91 12.75 8.37
CA ALA A 5 -4.11 13.57 8.32
C ALA A 5 -3.93 14.77 7.37
N GLU A 6 -2.74 15.37 7.34
CA GLU A 6 -2.39 16.43 6.39
C GLU A 6 -2.36 15.94 4.94
N SER A 7 -1.78 14.76 4.69
CA SER A 7 -1.78 14.12 3.36
C SER A 7 -3.20 13.88 2.84
N ILE A 8 -4.08 13.34 3.69
CA ILE A 8 -5.49 13.13 3.35
C ILE A 8 -6.20 14.46 3.06
N SER A 9 -5.99 15.47 3.90
CA SER A 9 -6.59 16.80 3.73
C SER A 9 -6.20 17.42 2.40
N SER A 10 -4.91 17.34 2.04
CA SER A 10 -4.38 17.81 0.76
C SER A 10 -5.01 17.08 -0.44
N LEU A 11 -5.18 15.75 -0.34
CA LEU A 11 -5.82 14.95 -1.37
C LEU A 11 -7.26 15.43 -1.64
N TYR A 12 -8.04 15.63 -0.57
CA TYR A 12 -9.43 16.07 -0.68
C TYR A 12 -9.55 17.52 -1.15
N ALA A 13 -8.60 18.40 -0.82
CA ALA A 13 -8.58 19.78 -1.29
C ALA A 13 -8.52 19.87 -2.83
N GLY A 14 -7.74 19.00 -3.48
CA GLY A 14 -7.61 18.95 -4.95
C GLY A 14 -8.70 18.15 -5.68
N LEU A 15 -9.59 17.47 -4.95
CA LEU A 15 -10.51 16.48 -5.53
C LEU A 15 -11.51 17.09 -6.52
N ASN A 16 -12.11 18.23 -6.18
CA ASN A 16 -13.10 18.89 -7.04
C ASN A 16 -12.50 19.39 -8.35
N GLU A 17 -11.27 19.92 -8.31
CA GLU A 17 -10.56 20.42 -9.48
C GLU A 17 -10.22 19.27 -10.43
N LYS A 18 -9.53 18.23 -9.94
CA LYS A 18 -9.09 17.08 -10.73
C LYS A 18 -10.26 16.32 -11.36
N THR A 19 -11.32 16.09 -10.59
CA THR A 19 -12.52 15.40 -11.10
C THR A 19 -13.29 16.24 -12.13
N SER A 20 -13.38 17.56 -11.93
CA SER A 20 -14.00 18.46 -12.91
C SER A 20 -13.19 18.54 -14.20
N PHE A 21 -11.86 18.55 -14.12
CA PHE A 21 -10.96 18.49 -15.26
C PHE A 21 -11.17 17.20 -16.07
N LEU A 22 -11.12 16.04 -15.42
CA LEU A 22 -11.30 14.77 -16.11
C LEU A 22 -12.69 14.66 -16.75
N ARG A 23 -13.75 15.08 -16.02
CA ARG A 23 -15.13 15.08 -16.54
C ARG A 23 -15.24 15.89 -17.84
N LYS A 24 -14.60 17.06 -17.90
CA LYS A 24 -14.54 17.87 -19.13
C LYS A 24 -13.75 17.18 -20.23
N LYS A 25 -12.59 16.60 -19.90
CA LYS A 25 -11.71 15.90 -20.86
C LYS A 25 -12.40 14.72 -21.53
N ILE A 26 -13.17 13.92 -20.79
CA ILE A 26 -13.82 12.72 -21.34
C ILE A 26 -15.27 12.95 -21.81
N GLY A 27 -15.86 14.12 -21.54
CA GLY A 27 -17.19 14.49 -22.03
C GLY A 27 -18.37 13.72 -21.45
N ARG A 28 -18.21 13.03 -20.31
CA ARG A 28 -19.29 12.26 -19.66
C ARG A 28 -19.18 12.26 -18.14
N PRO A 29 -20.24 11.89 -17.40
CA PRO A 29 -20.15 11.70 -15.95
C PRO A 29 -19.10 10.67 -15.54
N LEU A 30 -18.47 10.92 -14.38
CA LEU A 30 -17.46 10.05 -13.77
C LEU A 30 -18.10 9.13 -12.73
N THR A 31 -17.71 7.86 -12.76
CA THR A 31 -17.93 6.91 -11.67
C THR A 31 -17.09 7.28 -10.44
N LEU A 32 -17.41 6.71 -9.27
CA LEU A 32 -16.60 6.91 -8.07
C LEU A 32 -15.15 6.46 -8.27
N THR A 33 -14.95 5.28 -8.87
CA THR A 33 -13.62 4.74 -9.18
C THR A 33 -12.82 5.70 -10.06
N GLU A 34 -13.43 6.27 -11.10
CA GLU A 34 -12.74 7.26 -11.96
C GLU A 34 -12.39 8.54 -11.22
N LYS A 35 -13.23 8.99 -10.28
CA LYS A 35 -12.91 10.14 -9.44
C LYS A 35 -11.70 9.87 -8.57
N ILE A 36 -11.66 8.70 -7.90
CA ILE A 36 -10.54 8.28 -7.07
C ILE A 36 -9.28 8.15 -7.93
N LEU A 37 -9.32 7.46 -9.07
CA LEU A 37 -8.16 7.34 -9.94
C LEU A 37 -7.67 8.70 -10.41
N ALA A 38 -8.57 9.60 -10.84
CA ALA A 38 -8.20 10.95 -11.28
C ALA A 38 -7.45 11.75 -10.22
N THR A 39 -7.81 11.58 -8.93
CA THR A 39 -7.12 12.30 -7.86
C THR A 39 -5.71 11.80 -7.59
N HIS A 40 -5.41 10.55 -7.93
CA HIS A 40 -4.12 9.90 -7.71
C HIS A 40 -3.25 9.79 -8.97
N VAL A 41 -3.67 10.34 -10.11
CA VAL A 41 -2.80 10.45 -11.29
C VAL A 41 -1.76 11.55 -11.07
N THR A 42 -0.51 11.26 -11.40
CA THR A 42 0.64 12.18 -11.24
C THR A 42 0.56 13.38 -12.19
N ASP A 43 0.21 13.15 -13.46
CA ASP A 43 0.01 14.20 -14.47
C ASP A 43 -1.32 14.00 -15.21
N LEU A 44 -2.40 14.48 -14.59
CA LEU A 44 -3.75 14.31 -15.12
C LEU A 44 -3.96 15.02 -16.47
N LYS A 45 -3.19 16.08 -16.76
CA LYS A 45 -3.32 16.85 -18.00
C LYS A 45 -2.90 16.01 -19.20
N ASN A 46 -1.73 15.38 -19.09
CA ASN A 46 -1.14 14.60 -20.17
C ASN A 46 -1.54 13.11 -20.15
N GLN A 47 -2.10 12.61 -19.05
CA GLN A 47 -2.56 11.22 -18.93
C GLN A 47 -3.69 10.89 -19.91
N ASP A 48 -3.53 9.84 -20.72
CA ASP A 48 -4.61 9.23 -21.48
C ASP A 48 -5.53 8.41 -20.55
N PHE A 49 -6.84 8.48 -20.77
CA PHE A 49 -7.85 7.97 -19.83
C PHE A 49 -8.94 7.16 -20.54
N LYS A 50 -8.52 6.08 -21.20
CA LYS A 50 -9.39 5.11 -21.88
C LYS A 50 -9.47 3.81 -21.08
N ARG A 51 -10.69 3.38 -20.80
CA ARG A 51 -10.96 2.17 -20.03
C ARG A 51 -10.46 0.94 -20.79
N GLY A 52 -9.71 0.07 -20.12
CA GLY A 52 -9.19 -1.17 -20.71
C GLY A 52 -8.02 -0.99 -21.69
N GLU A 53 -7.59 0.25 -21.94
CA GLU A 53 -6.52 0.56 -22.90
C GLU A 53 -5.36 1.33 -22.25
N SER A 54 -5.66 2.41 -21.52
CA SER A 54 -4.61 3.28 -20.99
C SER A 54 -3.98 2.71 -19.73
N TYR A 55 -2.64 2.78 -19.65
CA TYR A 55 -1.90 2.63 -18.41
C TYR A 55 -1.89 3.96 -17.65
N LEU A 56 -2.34 3.95 -16.40
CA LEU A 56 -2.38 5.14 -15.56
C LEU A 56 -1.11 5.24 -14.71
N SER A 57 -0.45 6.40 -14.76
CA SER A 57 0.64 6.75 -13.85
C SER A 57 0.06 7.23 -12.52
N LEU A 58 -0.08 6.29 -11.58
CA LEU A 58 -0.71 6.53 -10.28
C LEU A 58 0.33 6.74 -9.17
N GLN A 59 -0.08 7.48 -8.16
CA GLN A 59 0.64 7.66 -6.91
C GLN A 59 -0.22 7.13 -5.76
N PRO A 60 -0.04 5.87 -5.34
CA PRO A 60 -0.74 5.32 -4.19
C PRO A 60 -0.33 6.01 -2.89
N ASP A 61 -1.26 6.18 -1.95
CA ASP A 61 -0.98 6.86 -0.67
C ASP A 61 -0.30 5.94 0.35
N ARG A 62 -0.48 4.62 0.22
CA ARG A 62 0.09 3.62 1.15
C ARG A 62 0.26 2.27 0.48
N VAL A 63 1.08 1.42 1.08
CA VAL A 63 1.26 0.01 0.71
C VAL A 63 0.92 -0.87 1.91
N ALA A 64 0.30 -2.02 1.67
CA ALA A 64 0.11 -3.05 2.68
C ALA A 64 0.52 -4.39 2.07
N MET A 65 1.26 -5.19 2.82
CA MET A 65 1.73 -6.51 2.42
C MET A 65 1.35 -7.52 3.49
N GLN A 66 1.20 -8.77 3.08
CA GLN A 66 1.07 -9.91 3.99
C GLN A 66 2.39 -10.69 4.06
N ASP A 67 2.64 -11.41 5.14
CA ASP A 67 3.90 -12.13 5.43
C ASP A 67 4.36 -13.12 4.33
N ALA A 68 3.44 -13.79 3.64
CA ALA A 68 3.78 -14.70 2.53
C ALA A 68 4.33 -13.97 1.26
N THR A 69 4.04 -12.69 1.07
CA THR A 69 4.47 -11.87 -0.09
C THR A 69 5.45 -10.76 0.28
N ALA A 70 5.38 -10.30 1.53
CA ALA A 70 6.24 -9.25 2.07
C ALA A 70 7.72 -9.66 2.05
N GLN A 71 8.00 -10.96 2.25
CA GLN A 71 9.36 -11.48 2.24
C GLN A 71 10.10 -11.10 0.95
N MET A 72 9.55 -11.44 -0.21
CA MET A 72 10.22 -11.16 -1.48
C MET A 72 10.13 -9.69 -1.88
N ALA A 73 9.03 -9.01 -1.55
CA ALA A 73 8.91 -7.58 -1.78
C ALA A 73 10.01 -6.80 -1.03
N LEU A 74 10.30 -7.16 0.22
CA LEU A 74 11.34 -6.52 1.03
C LEU A 74 12.74 -6.84 0.52
N LEU A 75 13.02 -8.08 0.10
CA LEU A 75 14.32 -8.40 -0.51
C LEU A 75 14.57 -7.59 -1.79
N GLN A 76 13.57 -7.46 -2.65
CA GLN A 76 13.67 -6.62 -3.85
C GLN A 76 13.84 -5.14 -3.50
N PHE A 77 13.15 -4.67 -2.45
CA PHE A 77 13.30 -3.30 -1.95
C PHE A 77 14.72 -3.03 -1.43
N MET A 78 15.29 -3.97 -0.67
CA MET A 78 16.68 -3.91 -0.20
C MET A 78 17.66 -3.83 -1.37
N GLN A 79 17.43 -4.62 -2.42
CA GLN A 79 18.28 -4.61 -3.63
C GLN A 79 18.15 -3.31 -4.44
N ALA A 80 17.03 -2.61 -4.33
CA ALA A 80 16.83 -1.32 -5.01
C ALA A 80 17.68 -0.17 -4.42
N GLY A 81 18.37 -0.40 -3.29
CA GLY A 81 19.29 0.58 -2.70
C GLY A 81 18.60 1.81 -2.11
N ARG A 82 17.30 1.72 -1.79
CA ARG A 82 16.55 2.81 -1.14
C ARG A 82 16.74 2.75 0.37
N ASN A 83 16.84 3.92 1.00
CA ASN A 83 17.05 4.02 2.45
C ASN A 83 15.77 3.69 3.25
N SER A 84 14.60 4.05 2.74
CA SER A 84 13.30 3.81 3.35
C SER A 84 12.17 3.91 2.33
N ALA A 85 11.00 3.36 2.68
CA ALA A 85 9.79 3.41 1.87
C ALA A 85 9.32 4.86 1.65
N ALA A 86 8.86 5.16 0.44
CA ALA A 86 8.42 6.50 0.05
C ALA A 86 7.02 6.87 0.56
N VAL A 87 6.20 5.87 0.92
CA VAL A 87 4.85 6.04 1.44
C VAL A 87 4.66 5.15 2.67
N PRO A 88 3.73 5.49 3.58
CA PRO A 88 3.36 4.63 4.70
C PRO A 88 3.11 3.20 4.21
N SER A 89 3.83 2.25 4.80
CA SER A 89 3.76 0.84 4.39
C SER A 89 3.58 -0.04 5.62
N THR A 90 2.84 -1.15 5.53
CA THR A 90 2.66 -2.11 6.64
C THR A 90 2.85 -3.54 6.17
N VAL A 91 3.29 -4.41 7.09
CA VAL A 91 3.32 -5.86 6.90
C VAL A 91 2.42 -6.50 7.96
N HIS A 92 1.56 -7.41 7.52
CA HIS A 92 0.63 -8.16 8.35
C HIS A 92 1.06 -9.63 8.40
N CYS A 93 1.21 -10.18 9.61
CA CYS A 93 1.62 -11.57 9.83
C CYS A 93 0.39 -12.43 10.11
N ASP A 94 -0.25 -12.91 9.03
CA ASP A 94 -1.54 -13.60 9.10
C ASP A 94 -1.61 -14.88 8.23
N HIS A 95 -0.69 -15.11 7.27
CA HIS A 95 -0.76 -16.30 6.39
C HIS A 95 0.08 -17.48 6.89
N LEU A 96 1.03 -17.27 7.81
CA LEU A 96 1.93 -18.33 8.28
C LEU A 96 1.43 -19.06 9.55
N ILE A 97 0.19 -18.78 9.99
CA ILE A 97 -0.45 -19.45 11.13
C ILE A 97 -1.30 -20.62 10.61
N GLN A 98 -0.98 -21.84 11.03
CA GLN A 98 -1.73 -23.03 10.64
C GLN A 98 -2.81 -23.36 11.69
N ALA A 99 -4.08 -23.43 11.26
CA ALA A 99 -5.17 -23.88 12.13
C ALA A 99 -5.12 -25.41 12.31
N ARG A 100 -4.91 -25.88 13.55
CA ARG A 100 -4.83 -27.32 13.86
C ARG A 100 -5.42 -27.69 15.22
N THR A 101 -4.97 -27.06 16.29
CA THR A 101 -5.32 -27.44 17.67
C THR A 101 -6.13 -26.39 18.42
N GLY A 102 -6.16 -25.15 17.92
CA GLY A 102 -6.89 -24.03 18.52
C GLY A 102 -6.03 -22.77 18.56
N ALA A 103 -6.66 -21.59 18.59
CA ALA A 103 -6.00 -20.32 18.34
C ALA A 103 -4.74 -20.03 19.19
N ALA A 104 -4.78 -20.31 20.50
CA ALA A 104 -3.65 -20.04 21.38
C ALA A 104 -2.44 -20.94 21.06
N ASP A 105 -2.68 -22.25 20.95
CA ASP A 105 -1.63 -23.23 20.66
C ASP A 105 -1.10 -23.06 19.23
N ASP A 106 -1.98 -22.81 18.26
CA ASP A 106 -1.63 -22.58 16.86
C ASP A 106 -0.79 -21.30 16.69
N MET A 107 -1.10 -20.23 17.44
CA MET A 107 -0.30 -19.00 17.45
C MET A 107 1.08 -19.23 18.05
N GLN A 108 1.18 -19.91 19.19
CA GLN A 108 2.48 -20.23 19.79
C GLN A 108 3.33 -21.10 18.84
N ASN A 109 2.72 -22.13 18.24
CA ASN A 109 3.38 -22.98 17.27
C ASN A 109 3.87 -22.19 16.04
N ALA A 110 3.07 -21.25 15.54
CA ALA A 110 3.45 -20.41 14.40
C ALA A 110 4.63 -19.49 14.73
N LEU A 111 4.63 -18.87 15.92
CA LEU A 111 5.73 -18.03 16.41
C LEU A 111 7.05 -18.80 16.52
N GLU A 112 7.00 -20.06 16.93
CA GLU A 112 8.18 -20.92 17.02
C GLU A 112 8.62 -21.42 15.63
N ALA A 113 7.70 -21.97 14.84
CA ALA A 113 8.00 -22.58 13.54
C ALA A 113 8.46 -21.56 12.49
N ASN A 114 7.91 -20.35 12.50
CA ASN A 114 8.21 -19.30 11.52
C ASN A 114 9.07 -18.17 12.10
N LYS A 115 9.73 -18.41 13.24
CA LYS A 115 10.51 -17.40 13.96
C LYS A 115 11.50 -16.65 13.07
N GLU A 116 12.22 -17.34 12.20
CA GLU A 116 13.20 -16.75 11.28
C GLU A 116 12.54 -15.73 10.34
N VAL A 117 11.39 -16.09 9.78
CA VAL A 117 10.64 -15.21 8.87
C VAL A 117 10.13 -14.00 9.62
N TYR A 118 9.57 -14.17 10.82
CA TYR A 118 9.09 -13.05 11.63
C TYR A 118 10.22 -12.13 12.09
N ASP A 119 11.36 -12.68 12.51
CA ASP A 119 12.54 -11.89 12.88
C ASP A 119 13.10 -11.11 11.66
N PHE A 120 13.12 -11.73 10.46
CA PHE A 120 13.46 -11.04 9.22
C PHE A 120 12.49 -9.89 8.92
N LEU A 121 11.18 -10.16 8.92
CA LEU A 121 10.17 -9.14 8.61
C LEU A 121 10.23 -8.00 9.61
N ARG A 122 10.35 -8.28 10.91
CA ARG A 122 10.48 -7.26 11.96
C ARG A 122 11.70 -6.35 11.71
N THR A 123 12.88 -6.93 11.55
CA THR A 123 14.12 -6.16 11.38
C THR A 123 14.16 -5.40 10.04
N ALA A 124 13.62 -5.97 8.97
CA ALA A 124 13.47 -5.29 7.69
C ALA A 124 12.48 -4.12 7.78
N CYS A 125 11.35 -4.30 8.46
CA CYS A 125 10.38 -3.23 8.69
C CYS A 125 10.99 -2.10 9.53
N GLU A 126 11.65 -2.40 10.66
CA GLU A 126 12.34 -1.40 11.50
C GLU A 126 13.34 -0.55 10.70
N ARG A 127 14.02 -1.17 9.73
CA ARG A 127 15.03 -0.49 8.92
C ARG A 127 14.44 0.35 7.78
N TYR A 128 13.43 -0.18 7.07
CA TYR A 128 12.99 0.38 5.80
C TYR A 128 11.57 0.95 5.81
N ILE A 129 10.75 0.58 6.78
CA ILE A 129 9.32 0.89 6.80
C ILE A 129 8.97 1.70 8.05
N ASN A 130 8.48 2.93 7.86
CA ASN A 130 8.13 3.85 8.95
C ASN A 130 6.78 3.56 9.66
N VAL A 131 6.21 2.35 9.53
CA VAL A 131 4.98 1.93 10.23
C VAL A 131 5.03 0.42 10.55
N SER A 132 4.50 0.07 11.72
CA SER A 132 4.60 -1.20 12.45
C SER A 132 4.26 -2.48 11.67
N VAL A 133 4.90 -3.58 12.07
CA VAL A 133 4.35 -4.94 11.93
C VAL A 133 3.08 -5.00 12.78
N VAL A 134 1.95 -5.37 12.19
CA VAL A 134 0.72 -5.62 12.94
C VAL A 134 0.66 -7.11 13.19
N ASP A 135 1.11 -7.49 14.38
CA ASP A 135 0.95 -8.85 14.90
C ASP A 135 -0.54 -9.10 15.17
N SER A 136 -1.03 -10.27 14.76
CA SER A 136 -2.41 -10.72 14.98
C SER A 136 -2.60 -11.42 16.33
#